data_AF-A0A6A6GIF7-F1
#
_entry.id   AF-A0A6A6GIF7-F1
#
_cell.length_a   1.000
_cell.length_b   1.000
_cell.length_c   1.000
_cell.angle_alpha   90.00
_cell.angle_beta   90.00
_cell.angle_gamma   90.00
#
_symmetry.space_group_name_H-M   'P 1'
#
loop_
_entity.id
_entity.type
_entity.pdbx_description
1 polymer ?
#
loop_
_entity_poly.entity_id
_entity_poly.type
_entity_poly.pdbx_seq_one_letter_code
_entity_poly.pdbx_strand_id
1 'polypeptide(L)'
;LEDAIKDRPRQDLRSLRKRLGLPSSSDVGVISSMIIALRDRTNAFLGHNMDFVVVTIPKLPGVYSEDIRDAIEYAGLRSTKVWFFDHLIYEATASYAGYDLGLCEHWTQPEKCLKETNAYPREQVFTVLYTREALMVATSYVKGAYYLFLPDYFNRLDF
;
A
#
# COMPACT_ATOMS: atom_id res chain seq x y z
N LEU A 1 1.58 24.79 3.87
CA LEU A 1 0.38 25.55 4.32
C LEU A 1 -0.50 25.93 3.13
N GLU A 2 0.06 26.52 2.08
CA GLU A 2 -0.70 26.89 0.86
C GLU A 2 -1.36 25.67 0.18
N ASP A 3 -0.63 24.56 0.05
CA ASP A 3 -1.17 23.33 -0.56
C ASP A 3 -2.29 22.70 0.27
N ALA A 4 -2.17 22.71 1.60
CA ALA A 4 -3.22 22.22 2.50
C ALA A 4 -4.51 23.05 2.40
N ILE A 5 -4.40 24.37 2.17
CA ILE A 5 -5.56 25.24 1.96
C ILE A 5 -6.23 24.93 0.62
N LYS A 6 -5.43 24.70 -0.43
CA LYS A 6 -5.93 24.33 -1.76
C LYS A 6 -6.62 22.97 -1.77
N ASP A 7 -6.20 22.05 -0.91
CA ASP A 7 -6.74 20.69 -0.84
C ASP A 7 -8.03 20.56 0.00
N ARG A 8 -8.32 21.54 0.86
CA ARG A 8 -9.47 21.51 1.78
C ARG A 8 -10.81 21.19 1.10
N PRO A 9 -11.17 21.78 -0.06
CA PRO A 9 -12.44 21.46 -0.72
C PRO A 9 -12.54 19.98 -1.12
N ARG A 10 -11.42 19.37 -1.53
CA ARG A 10 -11.37 17.94 -1.87
C ARG A 10 -11.59 17.08 -0.63
N GLN A 11 -10.94 17.40 0.49
CA GLN A 11 -11.09 16.68 1.75
C GLN A 11 -12.49 16.80 2.34
N ASP A 12 -13.13 17.96 2.22
CA ASP A 12 -14.51 18.19 2.67
C ASP A 12 -15.50 17.34 1.85
N LEU A 13 -15.36 17.34 0.52
CA LEU A 13 -16.18 16.51 -0.37
C LEU A 13 -15.97 15.02 -0.09
N ARG A 14 -14.72 14.58 0.07
CA ARG A 14 -14.34 13.22 0.42
C ARG A 14 -15.05 12.78 1.70
N SER A 15 -14.98 13.61 2.75
CA SER A 15 -15.62 13.35 4.05
C SER A 15 -17.14 13.27 3.94
N LEU A 16 -17.77 14.15 3.17
CA LEU A 16 -19.21 14.12 2.92
C LEU A 16 -19.64 12.82 2.22
N ARG A 17 -18.91 12.41 1.17
CA ARG A 17 -19.22 11.18 0.44
C ARG A 17 -19.12 9.94 1.33
N LYS A 18 -18.06 9.83 2.14
CA LYS A 18 -17.90 8.75 3.11
C LYS A 18 -19.07 8.69 4.10
N ARG A 19 -19.52 9.84 4.62
CA ARG A 19 -20.69 9.92 5.52
C ARG A 19 -21.99 9.46 4.86
N LEU A 20 -22.11 9.62 3.55
CA LEU A 20 -23.25 9.14 2.76
C LEU A 20 -23.13 7.67 2.35
N GLY A 21 -22.09 6.96 2.79
CA GLY A 21 -21.84 5.57 2.38
C GLY A 21 -21.44 5.43 0.92
N LEU A 22 -20.88 6.49 0.32
CA LEU A 22 -20.38 6.51 -1.05
C LEU A 22 -18.86 6.36 -1.08
N PRO A 23 -18.28 5.85 -2.19
CA PRO A 23 -16.84 5.90 -2.40
C PRO A 23 -16.34 7.34 -2.32
N SER A 24 -15.20 7.55 -1.67
CA SER A 24 -14.72 8.89 -1.32
C SER A 24 -14.30 9.73 -2.55
N SER A 25 -13.99 9.07 -3.67
CA SER A 25 -13.80 9.64 -5.00
C SER A 25 -14.27 8.65 -6.09
N SER A 26 -14.21 9.06 -7.37
CA SER A 26 -14.46 8.16 -8.50
C SER A 26 -13.43 7.02 -8.56
N ASP A 27 -12.15 7.36 -8.40
CA ASP A 27 -11.05 6.39 -8.46
C ASP A 27 -11.14 5.37 -7.33
N VAL A 28 -11.49 5.82 -6.12
CA VAL A 28 -11.80 4.93 -4.99
C VAL A 28 -12.95 4.00 -5.31
N GLY A 29 -13.97 4.46 -6.04
CA GLY A 29 -15.07 3.61 -6.50
C GLY A 29 -14.61 2.49 -7.43
N VAL A 30 -13.72 2.78 -8.37
CA VAL A 30 -13.15 1.78 -9.28
C VAL A 30 -12.26 0.78 -8.52
N ILE A 31 -11.34 1.29 -7.71
CA ILE A 31 -10.39 0.45 -6.96
C ILE A 31 -11.13 -0.44 -5.95
N SER A 32 -12.10 0.11 -5.20
CA SER A 32 -12.88 -0.67 -4.24
C SER A 32 -13.74 -1.73 -4.92
N SER A 33 -14.26 -1.47 -6.12
CA SER A 33 -15.00 -2.48 -6.90
C SER A 33 -14.11 -3.67 -7.25
N MET A 34 -12.85 -3.43 -7.63
CA MET A 34 -11.87 -4.49 -7.86
C MET A 34 -11.56 -5.27 -6.57
N ILE A 35 -11.35 -4.57 -5.45
CA ILE A 35 -11.07 -5.18 -4.14
C ILE A 35 -12.25 -6.04 -3.68
N ILE A 36 -13.48 -5.54 -3.80
CA ILE A 36 -14.71 -6.27 -3.44
C ILE A 36 -14.82 -7.56 -4.26
N ALA A 37 -14.59 -7.50 -5.57
CA ALA A 37 -14.63 -8.69 -6.42
C ALA A 37 -13.59 -9.75 -6.01
N LEU A 38 -12.36 -9.33 -5.65
CA LEU A 38 -11.32 -10.21 -5.15
C LEU A 38 -11.68 -10.80 -3.77
N ARG A 39 -12.18 -9.96 -2.85
CA ARG A 39 -12.65 -10.37 -1.52
C ARG A 39 -13.73 -11.43 -1.63
N ASP A 40 -14.77 -11.19 -2.43
CA ASP A 40 -15.93 -12.08 -2.53
C ASP A 40 -15.54 -13.45 -3.08
N ARG A 41 -14.70 -13.48 -4.12
CA ARG A 41 -14.15 -14.73 -4.66
C ARG A 41 -13.27 -15.47 -3.65
N THR A 42 -12.46 -14.73 -2.89
CA THR A 42 -11.57 -15.36 -1.91
C THR A 42 -12.36 -15.88 -0.71
N ASN A 43 -13.37 -15.16 -0.22
CA ASN A 43 -14.26 -15.62 0.84
C ASN A 43 -15.02 -16.88 0.42
N ALA A 44 -15.52 -16.91 -0.83
CA ALA A 44 -16.17 -18.09 -1.37
C ALA A 44 -15.22 -19.29 -1.43
N PHE A 45 -13.96 -19.07 -1.82
CA PHE A 45 -12.94 -20.13 -1.84
C PHE A 45 -12.55 -20.62 -0.44
N LEU A 46 -12.41 -19.70 0.53
CA LEU A 46 -12.01 -20.01 1.91
C LEU A 46 -13.15 -20.55 2.77
N GLY A 47 -14.41 -20.39 2.36
CA GLY A 47 -15.59 -20.78 3.12
C GLY A 47 -15.88 -19.91 4.35
N HIS A 48 -15.18 -18.78 4.51
CA HIS A 48 -15.39 -17.82 5.59
C HIS A 48 -14.98 -16.41 5.14
N ASN A 49 -15.39 -15.40 5.91
CA ASN A 49 -15.07 -14.00 5.61
C ASN A 49 -13.67 -13.64 6.09
N MET A 50 -12.91 -12.95 5.25
CA MET A 50 -11.70 -12.25 5.64
C MET A 50 -12.00 -10.84 6.15
N ASP A 51 -11.31 -10.45 7.21
CA ASP A 51 -11.43 -9.11 7.81
C ASP A 51 -10.25 -8.20 7.50
N PHE A 52 -9.11 -8.80 7.15
CA PHE A 52 -7.83 -8.12 7.07
C PHE A 52 -7.12 -8.42 5.76
N VAL A 53 -6.51 -7.40 5.18
CA VAL A 53 -5.75 -7.51 3.94
C VAL A 53 -4.44 -6.74 4.03
N VAL A 54 -3.49 -7.16 3.20
CA VAL A 54 -2.29 -6.39 2.89
C VAL A 54 -2.37 -6.07 1.40
N VAL A 55 -2.27 -4.79 1.05
CA VAL A 55 -2.34 -4.33 -0.34
C VAL A 55 -1.00 -3.73 -0.73
N THR A 56 -0.55 -4.10 -1.92
CA THR A 56 0.61 -3.52 -2.58
C THR A 56 0.17 -2.44 -3.56
N ILE A 57 0.85 -1.30 -3.56
CA ILE A 57 0.46 -0.15 -4.38
C ILE A 57 1.47 0.09 -5.52
N PRO A 58 1.00 0.15 -6.79
CA PRO A 58 1.80 0.70 -7.87
C PRO A 58 1.96 2.20 -7.67
N LYS A 59 3.06 2.77 -8.17
CA LYS A 59 3.25 4.23 -8.17
C LYS A 59 2.48 4.86 -9.33
N LEU A 60 1.18 5.08 -9.14
CA LEU A 60 0.33 5.75 -10.13
C LEU A 60 0.13 7.22 -9.78
N PRO A 61 0.42 8.17 -10.69
CA PRO A 61 0.09 9.57 -10.50
C PRO A 61 -1.40 9.75 -10.22
N GLY A 62 -1.74 10.52 -9.17
CA GLY A 62 -3.12 10.82 -8.82
C GLY A 62 -3.82 9.78 -7.93
N VAL A 63 -3.20 8.63 -7.67
CA VAL A 63 -3.68 7.65 -6.67
C VAL A 63 -2.81 7.78 -5.43
N TYR A 64 -3.39 8.30 -4.35
CA TYR A 64 -2.70 8.52 -3.10
C TYR A 64 -2.88 7.36 -2.14
N SER A 65 -2.03 7.28 -1.11
CA SER A 65 -2.17 6.26 -0.06
C SER A 65 -3.51 6.34 0.66
N GLU A 66 -4.10 7.53 0.78
CA GLU A 66 -5.45 7.71 1.33
C GLU A 66 -6.54 7.09 0.45
N ASP A 67 -6.42 7.13 -0.88
CA ASP A 67 -7.41 6.53 -1.79
C ASP A 67 -7.43 5.00 -1.64
N ILE A 68 -6.25 4.40 -1.49
CA ILE A 68 -6.14 2.95 -1.27
C ILE A 68 -6.72 2.56 0.08
N ARG A 69 -6.45 3.33 1.14
CA ARG A 69 -7.05 3.10 2.47
C ARG A 69 -8.58 3.25 2.43
N ASP A 70 -9.08 4.29 1.77
CA ASP A 70 -10.52 4.49 1.60
C ASP A 70 -11.17 3.38 0.78
N ALA A 71 -10.47 2.85 -0.24
CA ALA A 71 -10.98 1.76 -1.05
C ALA A 71 -11.06 0.44 -0.26
N ILE A 72 -10.07 0.17 0.60
CA ILE A 72 -10.09 -0.97 1.54
C ILE A 72 -11.23 -0.81 2.55
N GLU A 73 -11.39 0.39 3.13
CA GLU A 73 -12.47 0.70 4.07
C GLU A 73 -13.85 0.54 3.43
N TYR A 74 -14.03 1.09 2.22
CA TYR A 74 -15.29 0.98 1.47
C TYR A 74 -15.61 -0.47 1.09
N ALA A 75 -14.58 -1.28 0.84
CA ALA A 75 -14.71 -2.72 0.64
C ALA A 75 -14.98 -3.51 1.93
N GLY A 76 -15.20 -2.85 3.07
CA GLY A 76 -15.49 -3.50 4.35
C GLY A 76 -14.32 -4.31 4.91
N LEU A 77 -13.09 -3.97 4.51
CA LEU A 77 -11.87 -4.64 4.92
C LEU A 77 -11.02 -3.71 5.81
N ARG A 78 -10.05 -4.28 6.50
CA ARG A 78 -9.04 -3.54 7.29
C ARG A 78 -7.65 -3.83 6.77
N SER A 79 -6.79 -2.82 6.70
CA SER A 79 -5.39 -3.03 6.36
C SER A 79 -4.62 -3.56 7.58
N THR A 80 -3.84 -4.62 7.41
CA THR A 80 -2.88 -5.08 8.41
C THR A 80 -1.62 -4.23 8.36
N LYS A 81 -1.08 -3.91 9.53
CA LYS A 81 0.23 -3.25 9.65
C LYS A 81 1.33 -4.27 9.40
N VAL A 82 2.13 -4.06 8.37
CA VAL A 82 3.20 -5.00 7.99
C VAL A 82 4.56 -4.63 8.60
N TRP A 83 4.74 -3.39 9.06
CA TRP A 83 5.93 -3.00 9.82
C TRP A 83 5.64 -1.83 10.78
N PHE A 84 6.63 -1.44 11.59
CA PHE A 84 6.55 -0.39 12.63
C PHE A 84 5.93 0.93 12.14
N PHE A 85 6.05 1.23 10.86
CA PHE A 85 5.40 2.37 10.22
C PHE A 85 4.20 1.89 9.41
N ASP A 86 3.04 2.43 9.72
CA ASP A 86 1.72 2.12 9.13
C ASP A 86 1.60 2.66 7.68
N HIS A 87 2.60 2.35 6.86
CA HIS A 87 2.66 2.72 5.46
C HIS A 87 2.22 1.56 4.59
N LEU A 88 1.60 1.89 3.45
CA LEU A 88 1.27 0.91 2.44
C LEU A 88 2.56 0.33 1.82
N ILE A 89 2.49 -0.91 1.37
CA ILE A 89 3.62 -1.60 0.75
C ILE A 89 3.67 -1.23 -0.72
N TYR A 90 4.84 -0.83 -1.21
CA TYR A 90 5.03 -0.58 -2.64
C TYR A 90 5.35 -1.88 -3.38
N GLU A 91 4.96 -1.96 -4.66
CA GLU A 91 5.25 -3.12 -5.50
C GLU A 91 6.74 -3.48 -5.55
N ALA A 92 7.64 -2.48 -5.46
CA ALA A 92 9.09 -2.72 -5.43
C ALA A 92 9.55 -3.54 -4.22
N THR A 93 9.05 -3.24 -3.01
CA THR A 93 9.38 -4.02 -1.81
C THR A 93 8.66 -5.37 -1.78
N ALA A 94 7.42 -5.39 -2.25
CA ALA A 94 6.66 -6.64 -2.34
C ALA A 94 7.30 -7.62 -3.32
N SER A 95 7.76 -7.14 -4.48
CA SER A 95 8.51 -7.96 -5.44
C SER A 95 9.85 -8.39 -4.88
N TYR A 96 10.61 -7.49 -4.23
CA TYR A 96 11.85 -7.84 -3.54
C TYR A 96 11.65 -8.99 -2.54
N ALA A 97 10.64 -8.88 -1.66
CA ALA A 97 10.26 -9.95 -0.75
C ALA A 97 9.79 -11.23 -1.47
N GLY A 98 9.06 -11.09 -2.58
CA GLY A 98 8.59 -12.21 -3.40
C GLY A 98 9.71 -12.99 -4.10
N TYR A 99 10.90 -12.39 -4.24
CA TYR A 99 12.13 -13.06 -4.67
C TYR A 99 12.92 -13.68 -3.50
N ASP A 100 12.30 -13.81 -2.33
CA ASP A 100 12.92 -14.33 -1.09
C ASP A 100 14.07 -13.46 -0.57
N LEU A 101 13.99 -12.14 -0.81
CA LEU A 101 15.02 -11.19 -0.39
C LEU A 101 14.55 -10.31 0.78
N GLY A 102 15.44 -10.10 1.75
CA GLY A 102 15.24 -9.17 2.86
C GLY A 102 14.16 -9.56 3.87
N LEU A 103 13.69 -10.81 3.84
CA LEU A 103 12.81 -11.40 4.85
C LEU A 103 13.63 -11.95 6.02
N CYS A 104 13.15 -11.73 7.24
CA CYS A 104 13.77 -12.26 8.44
C CYS A 104 13.74 -13.79 8.45
N GLU A 105 14.85 -14.41 8.86
CA GLU A 105 14.89 -15.84 9.15
C GLU A 105 14.02 -16.14 10.38
N HIS A 106 14.11 -15.30 11.42
CA HIS A 106 13.37 -15.47 12.67
C HIS A 106 12.11 -14.60 12.73
N TRP A 107 11.25 -14.66 11.70
CA TRP A 107 10.04 -13.84 11.59
C TRP A 107 9.02 -14.05 12.74
N THR A 108 9.02 -15.22 13.40
CA THR A 108 8.17 -15.50 14.58
C THR A 108 8.68 -14.87 15.87
N GLN A 109 9.90 -14.32 15.87
CA GLN A 109 10.56 -13.74 17.04
C GLN A 109 10.82 -12.26 16.77
N PRO A 110 9.89 -11.35 17.16
CA PRO A 110 9.94 -9.94 16.78
C PRO A 110 11.27 -9.25 17.09
N GLU A 111 11.85 -9.54 18.26
CA GLU A 111 13.14 -8.96 18.66
C GLU A 111 14.32 -9.41 17.80
N LYS A 112 14.32 -10.68 17.36
CA LYS A 112 15.37 -11.21 16.48
C LYS A 112 15.22 -10.68 15.07
N CYS A 113 14.00 -10.71 14.53
CA CYS A 113 13.71 -10.14 13.22
C CYS A 113 14.04 -8.64 13.16
N LEU A 114 13.78 -7.87 14.24
CA LEU A 114 14.20 -6.47 14.30
C LEU A 114 15.72 -6.31 14.25
N LYS A 115 16.48 -7.16 14.95
CA LYS A 115 17.95 -7.16 14.91
C LYS A 115 18.48 -7.52 13.52
N GLU A 116 17.93 -8.57 12.89
CA GLU A 116 18.26 -8.98 11.51
C GLU A 116 17.98 -7.85 10.53
N THR A 117 16.78 -7.25 10.59
CA THR A 117 16.37 -6.15 9.70
C THR A 117 17.29 -4.95 9.85
N ASN A 118 17.71 -4.63 11.07
CA ASN A 118 18.66 -3.55 11.32
C ASN A 118 20.06 -3.84 10.78
N ALA A 119 20.44 -5.12 10.66
CA ALA A 119 21.73 -5.55 10.14
C ALA A 119 21.76 -5.65 8.61
N TYR A 120 20.61 -5.69 7.93
CA TYR A 120 20.59 -5.76 6.46
C TYR A 120 21.33 -4.57 5.82
N PRO A 121 22.10 -4.82 4.75
CA PRO A 121 22.71 -3.75 3.99
C PRO A 121 21.64 -2.90 3.30
N ARG A 122 22.02 -1.68 2.93
CA ARG A 122 21.23 -0.88 1.99
C ARG A 122 21.58 -1.33 0.58
N GLU A 123 20.58 -1.69 -0.19
CA GLU A 123 20.75 -2.18 -1.56
C GLU A 123 20.01 -1.27 -2.53
N GLN A 124 20.58 -1.06 -3.71
CA GLN A 124 19.90 -0.39 -4.81
C GLN A 124 19.25 -1.46 -5.68
N VAL A 125 17.92 -1.43 -5.77
CA VAL A 125 17.14 -2.38 -6.55
C VAL A 125 16.55 -1.69 -7.77
N PHE A 126 16.56 -2.40 -8.89
CA PHE A 126 15.93 -2.00 -10.13
C PHE A 126 14.72 -2.91 -10.36
N THR A 127 13.53 -2.34 -10.25
CA THR A 127 12.27 -3.07 -10.41
C THR A 127 11.66 -2.74 -11.77
N VAL A 128 11.30 -3.78 -12.52
CA VAL A 128 10.60 -3.66 -13.81
C VAL A 128 9.29 -4.42 -13.72
N LEU A 129 8.18 -3.68 -13.80
CA LEU A 129 6.87 -4.25 -14.07
C LEU A 129 6.67 -4.21 -15.59
N TYR A 130 6.54 -5.37 -16.22
CA TYR A 130 6.29 -5.48 -17.65
C TYR A 130 5.09 -6.40 -17.90
N THR A 131 3.97 -5.80 -18.30
CA THR A 131 2.73 -6.50 -18.67
C THR A 131 2.30 -6.06 -20.06
N ARG A 132 1.19 -6.63 -20.57
CA ARG A 132 0.62 -6.22 -21.86
C ARG A 132 0.17 -4.76 -21.88
N GLU A 133 -0.20 -4.23 -20.70
CA GLU A 133 -0.89 -2.94 -20.57
C GLU A 133 -0.04 -1.89 -19.81
N ALA A 134 1.06 -2.32 -19.17
CA ALA A 134 1.89 -1.43 -18.38
C ALA A 134 3.38 -1.78 -18.50
N LEU A 135 4.19 -0.72 -18.58
CA LEU A 135 5.62 -0.75 -18.32
C LEU A 135 5.93 0.26 -17.22
N MET A 136 6.38 -0.21 -16.07
CA MET A 136 6.86 0.65 -14.98
C MET A 136 8.28 0.25 -14.61
N VAL A 137 9.14 1.26 -14.50
CA VAL A 137 10.54 1.08 -14.11
C VAL A 137 10.80 1.97 -12.90
N ALA A 138 11.34 1.37 -11.84
CA ALA A 138 11.70 2.08 -10.63
C ALA A 138 13.08 1.67 -10.15
N THR A 139 13.91 2.66 -9.84
CA THR A 139 15.15 2.46 -9.07
C THR A 139 14.87 2.91 -7.64
N SER A 140 15.18 2.08 -6.66
CA SER A 140 14.93 2.42 -5.25
C SER A 140 16.02 1.85 -4.35
N TYR A 141 16.24 2.50 -3.21
CA TYR A 141 17.09 1.95 -2.16
C TYR A 141 16.23 1.21 -1.15
N VAL A 142 16.53 -0.05 -0.90
CA VAL A 142 15.85 -0.88 0.09
C VAL A 142 16.78 -1.24 1.23
N LYS A 143 16.20 -1.51 2.40
CA LYS A 143 16.88 -2.14 3.53
C LYS A 143 15.98 -3.26 4.06
N GLY A 144 16.20 -4.47 3.57
CA GLY A 144 15.28 -5.59 3.75
C GLY A 144 13.95 -5.39 3.03
N ALA A 145 12.98 -6.28 3.30
CA ALA A 145 11.65 -6.27 2.68
C ALA A 145 10.71 -5.16 3.18
N TYR A 146 11.06 -4.51 4.30
CA TYR A 146 10.14 -3.61 5.01
C TYR A 146 10.49 -2.12 4.90
N TYR A 147 11.68 -1.78 4.39
CA TYR A 147 12.14 -0.39 4.31
C TYR A 147 12.47 -0.01 2.88
N LEU A 148 11.66 0.87 2.30
CA LEU A 148 11.89 1.50 1.00
C LEU A 148 12.23 2.97 1.23
N PHE A 149 13.40 3.40 0.77
CA PHE A 149 13.68 4.83 0.68
C PHE A 149 12.95 5.39 -0.53
N LEU A 150 12.04 6.33 -0.27
CA LEU A 150 11.34 7.08 -1.29
C LEU A 150 11.76 8.55 -1.24
N PRO A 151 12.04 9.18 -2.40
CA PRO A 151 12.21 10.62 -2.49
C PRO A 151 11.02 11.38 -1.90
N ASP A 152 11.27 12.52 -1.26
CA ASP A 152 10.26 13.28 -0.51
C ASP A 152 9.06 13.75 -1.35
N TYR A 153 9.23 13.95 -2.65
CA TYR A 153 8.09 14.30 -3.52
C TYR A 153 7.08 13.16 -3.71
N PHE A 154 7.43 11.92 -3.35
CA PHE A 154 6.50 10.80 -3.22
C PHE A 154 5.90 10.70 -1.80
N ASN A 155 6.59 11.26 -0.81
CA ASN A 155 6.10 11.39 0.56
C ASN A 155 5.35 12.73 0.69
N ARG A 156 4.19 12.88 0.05
CA ARG A 156 3.23 13.87 0.55
C ARG A 156 2.71 13.35 1.89
N LEU A 157 3.44 13.70 2.95
CA LEU A 157 3.08 13.46 4.36
C LEU A 157 1.99 14.44 4.84
N ASP A 158 1.74 15.46 4.04
CA ASP A 158 0.62 16.37 4.19
C ASP A 158 -0.60 15.58 3.68
N PHE A 159 -1.36 14.94 4.58
CA PHE A 159 -2.80 14.58 4.55
C PHE A 159 -3.08 13.35 5.45
#